data_AF-A0A4Y5Z5L0-F1
#
_entry.id   AF-A0A4Y5Z5L0-F1
#
_cell.length_a   1.000
_cell.length_b   1.000
_cell.length_c   1.000
_cell.angle_alpha   90.00
_cell.angle_beta   90.00
_cell.angle_gamma   90.00
#
_symmetry.space_group_name_H-M   'P 1'
#
loop_
_entity.id
_entity.type
_entity.pdbx_description
1 polymer ?
#
loop_
_entity_poly.entity_id
_entity_poly.type
_entity_poly.pdbx_seq_one_letter_code
_entity_poly.pdbx_strand_id
1 'polypeptide(L)'
;MHPDKHLRRFAALVAWIGAAASAHAAVAANATLAAIEAADQADRAAGSNAIDWAVVGKRDASRRAQVMRLLQAGHVRTADDYLNAAVVFQHGEDVADTRLALALATTASRIDPANKDAGVLAAQAWDRILVKSGRPQWYGTQFARDKATGRWAISPVEAGVVSEPQREAMGLPTLAQTQAHLDAMNARK
;
A
#
# COMPACT_ATOMS: atom_id res chain seq x y z
N MET A 1 17.42 79.87 -32.85
CA MET A 1 16.82 79.49 -34.14
C MET A 1 17.68 78.36 -34.71
N HIS A 2 17.02 77.28 -35.13
CA HIS A 2 17.51 75.97 -35.57
C HIS A 2 17.98 74.95 -34.50
N PRO A 3 17.31 73.77 -34.42
CA PRO A 3 17.65 72.63 -33.56
C PRO A 3 18.56 71.65 -34.32
N ASP A 4 19.16 70.67 -33.63
CA ASP A 4 19.09 69.27 -34.09
C ASP A 4 19.75 68.26 -33.14
N LYS A 5 18.98 67.16 -32.95
CA LYS A 5 19.36 65.74 -32.93
C LYS A 5 20.57 65.36 -32.08
N HIS A 6 20.33 64.51 -31.07
CA HIS A 6 20.79 63.11 -31.11
C HIS A 6 20.12 62.29 -30.00
N LEU A 7 19.11 61.52 -30.44
CA LEU A 7 18.56 60.36 -29.79
C LEU A 7 19.69 59.34 -29.51
N ARG A 8 20.00 59.06 -28.25
CA ARG A 8 20.81 57.90 -27.87
C ARG A 8 19.98 56.96 -26.99
N ARG A 9 19.60 55.87 -27.64
CA ARG A 9 18.90 54.68 -27.17
C ARG A 9 19.62 54.09 -25.96
N PHE A 10 18.94 54.00 -24.82
CA PHE A 10 19.31 53.04 -23.78
C PHE A 10 18.57 51.74 -24.07
N ALA A 11 19.29 50.77 -24.62
CA ALA A 11 18.81 49.40 -24.74
C ALA A 11 18.78 48.78 -23.33
N ALA A 12 17.58 48.54 -22.81
CA ALA A 12 17.40 47.74 -21.60
C ALA A 12 17.74 46.28 -21.93
N LEU A 13 18.82 45.79 -21.35
CA LEU A 13 19.26 44.40 -21.40
C LEU A 13 18.23 43.55 -20.63
N VAL A 14 17.35 42.85 -21.34
CA VAL A 14 16.46 41.84 -20.74
C VAL A 14 17.32 40.62 -20.42
N ALA A 15 17.65 40.45 -19.15
CA ALA A 15 18.26 39.23 -18.65
C ALA A 15 17.22 38.10 -18.71
N TRP A 16 17.42 37.17 -19.65
CA TRP A 16 16.71 35.90 -19.66
C TRP A 16 17.22 35.03 -18.51
N ILE A 17 16.50 35.01 -17.39
CA ILE A 17 16.65 33.93 -16.41
C ILE A 17 16.00 32.71 -17.04
N GLY A 18 16.81 31.88 -17.70
CA GLY A 18 16.37 30.57 -18.17
C GLY A 18 15.84 29.77 -16.98
N ALA A 19 14.58 29.35 -17.07
CA ALA A 19 14.04 28.37 -16.14
C ALA A 19 14.85 27.08 -16.30
N ALA A 20 15.78 26.82 -15.38
CA ALA A 20 16.31 25.49 -15.20
C ALA A 20 15.17 24.63 -14.65
N ALA A 21 14.38 24.05 -15.56
CA ALA A 21 13.52 22.94 -15.22
C ALA A 21 14.43 21.83 -14.71
N SER A 22 14.48 21.67 -13.39
CA SER A 22 15.09 20.48 -12.79
C SER A 22 14.23 19.30 -13.23
N ALA A 23 14.64 18.64 -14.30
CA ALA A 23 14.18 17.30 -14.61
C ALA A 23 14.66 16.41 -13.46
N HIS A 24 13.87 16.32 -12.40
CA HIS A 24 13.99 15.22 -11.45
C HIS A 24 13.76 13.98 -12.28
N ALA A 25 14.85 13.30 -12.66
CA ALA A 25 14.75 11.99 -13.29
C ALA A 25 13.85 11.15 -12.39
N ALA A 26 12.75 10.64 -12.95
CA ALA A 26 11.83 9.80 -12.20
C ALA A 26 12.66 8.66 -11.57
N VAL A 27 12.66 8.59 -10.24
CA VAL A 27 13.36 7.53 -9.53
C VAL A 27 12.71 6.23 -9.92
N ALA A 28 13.45 5.33 -10.58
CA ALA A 28 12.93 4.02 -10.95
C ALA A 28 12.65 3.19 -9.68
N ALA A 29 11.61 2.36 -9.75
CA ALA A 29 11.28 1.41 -8.69
C ALA A 29 12.45 0.44 -8.43
N ASN A 30 12.57 0.02 -7.18
CA ASN A 30 13.62 -0.85 -6.71
C ASN A 30 13.32 -2.30 -7.10
N ALA A 31 14.05 -2.81 -8.10
CA ALA A 31 13.89 -4.19 -8.58
C ALA A 31 14.09 -5.26 -7.49
N THR A 32 14.90 -4.98 -6.45
CA THR A 32 15.07 -5.91 -5.33
C THR A 32 13.80 -5.99 -4.48
N LEU A 33 13.14 -4.85 -4.21
CA LEU A 33 11.87 -4.86 -3.48
C LEU A 33 10.78 -5.61 -4.24
N ALA A 34 10.68 -5.36 -5.55
CA ALA A 34 9.73 -6.07 -6.41
C ALA A 34 9.98 -7.60 -6.39
N ALA A 35 11.24 -8.03 -6.44
CA ALA A 35 11.57 -9.46 -6.37
C ALA A 35 11.26 -10.08 -4.99
N ILE A 36 11.47 -9.34 -3.90
CA ILE A 36 11.14 -9.78 -2.55
C ILE A 36 9.63 -9.99 -2.42
N GLU A 37 8.83 -9.02 -2.86
CA GLU A 37 7.36 -9.08 -2.84
C GLU A 37 6.85 -10.22 -3.72
N ALA A 38 7.35 -10.36 -4.95
CA ALA A 38 6.92 -11.41 -5.86
C ALA A 38 7.19 -12.81 -5.27
N ALA A 39 8.32 -12.98 -4.58
CA ALA A 39 8.62 -14.22 -3.87
C ALA A 39 7.71 -14.46 -2.65
N ASP A 40 7.31 -13.40 -1.94
CA ASP A 40 6.34 -13.47 -0.84
C ASP A 40 4.97 -13.93 -1.33
N GLN A 41 4.48 -13.38 -2.44
CA GLN A 41 3.21 -13.78 -3.04
C GLN A 41 3.27 -15.18 -3.68
N ALA A 42 4.40 -15.55 -4.28
CA ALA A 42 4.59 -16.88 -4.86
C ALA A 42 4.43 -18.01 -3.82
N ASP A 43 4.90 -17.79 -2.58
CA ASP A 43 4.73 -18.72 -1.47
C ASP A 43 3.24 -18.97 -1.11
N ARG A 44 2.34 -18.07 -1.54
CA ARG A 44 0.90 -18.06 -1.20
C ARG A 44 -0.01 -18.44 -2.36
N ALA A 45 0.52 -18.63 -3.57
CA ALA A 45 -0.25 -18.86 -4.79
C ALA A 45 -1.12 -20.14 -4.75
N ALA A 46 -0.71 -21.16 -3.99
CA ALA A 46 -1.45 -22.41 -3.83
C ALA A 46 -2.68 -22.28 -2.88
N GLY A 47 -2.86 -21.13 -2.23
CA GLY A 47 -3.93 -20.89 -1.25
C GLY A 47 -3.60 -21.40 0.15
N SER A 48 -4.24 -20.82 1.17
CA SER A 48 -3.86 -20.96 2.58
C SER A 48 -3.86 -22.38 3.15
N ASN A 49 -4.63 -23.30 2.57
CA ASN A 49 -4.70 -24.69 3.02
C ASN A 49 -3.50 -25.55 2.58
N ALA A 50 -2.71 -25.09 1.60
CA ALA A 50 -1.57 -25.83 1.05
C ALA A 50 -0.21 -25.25 1.49
N ILE A 51 -0.21 -24.20 2.32
CA ILE A 51 1.00 -23.49 2.73
C ILE A 51 1.69 -24.24 3.88
N ASP A 52 2.97 -24.57 3.69
CA ASP A 52 3.86 -24.96 4.78
C ASP A 52 4.33 -23.71 5.54
N TRP A 53 3.61 -23.38 6.61
CA TRP A 53 3.89 -22.20 7.43
C TRP A 53 5.23 -22.26 8.17
N ALA A 54 5.80 -23.47 8.40
CA ALA A 54 7.12 -23.59 9.01
C ALA A 54 8.24 -23.17 8.04
N VAL A 55 8.01 -23.31 6.74
CA VAL A 55 8.89 -22.83 5.68
C VAL A 55 8.61 -21.36 5.36
N VAL A 56 7.35 -21.01 5.09
CA VAL A 56 6.97 -19.66 4.67
C VAL A 56 7.22 -18.63 5.78
N GLY A 57 6.91 -18.94 7.04
CA GLY A 57 7.18 -18.01 8.16
C GLY A 57 8.67 -17.65 8.29
N LYS A 58 9.58 -18.60 8.08
CA LYS A 58 11.03 -18.34 8.05
C LYS A 58 11.43 -17.44 6.89
N ARG A 59 10.82 -17.64 5.71
CA ARG A 59 11.06 -16.80 4.53
C ARG A 59 10.53 -15.39 4.75
N ASP A 60 9.33 -15.24 5.30
CA ASP A 60 8.73 -13.94 5.62
C ASP A 60 9.60 -13.16 6.61
N ALA A 61 10.10 -13.80 7.66
CA ALA A 61 11.03 -13.17 8.61
C ALA A 61 12.32 -12.68 7.93
N SER A 62 12.90 -13.49 7.04
CA SER A 62 14.08 -13.11 6.25
C SER A 62 13.79 -11.94 5.32
N ARG A 63 12.63 -11.93 4.64
CA ARG A 63 12.21 -10.83 3.76
C ARG A 63 11.98 -9.55 4.55
N ARG A 64 11.29 -9.58 5.70
CA ARG A 64 11.13 -8.41 6.58
C ARG A 64 12.48 -7.81 6.98
N ALA A 65 13.45 -8.65 7.35
CA ALA A 65 14.80 -8.18 7.68
C ALA A 65 15.52 -7.53 6.47
N GLN A 66 15.33 -8.05 5.26
CA GLN A 66 15.88 -7.46 4.04
C GLN A 66 15.22 -6.11 3.70
N VAL A 67 13.89 -6.04 3.72
CA VAL A 67 13.14 -4.80 3.47
C VAL A 67 13.50 -3.74 4.51
N MET A 68 13.66 -4.11 5.78
CA MET A 68 14.08 -3.18 6.83
C MET A 68 15.45 -2.56 6.55
N ARG A 69 16.42 -3.33 6.03
CA ARG A 69 17.71 -2.77 5.62
C ARG A 69 17.58 -1.80 4.46
N LEU A 70 16.70 -2.09 3.48
CA LEU A 70 16.43 -1.19 2.36
C LEU A 70 15.76 0.10 2.81
N LEU A 71 14.83 0.03 3.78
CA LEU A 71 14.22 1.20 4.44
C LEU A 71 15.29 2.07 5.13
N GLN A 72 16.13 1.45 5.95
CA GLN A 72 17.19 2.16 6.69
C GLN A 72 18.24 2.79 5.77
N ALA A 73 18.52 2.16 4.63
CA ALA A 73 19.43 2.68 3.61
C ALA A 73 18.81 3.74 2.67
N GLY A 74 17.52 4.08 2.84
CA GLY A 74 16.83 5.06 2.00
C GLY A 74 16.53 4.56 0.57
N HIS A 75 16.43 3.25 0.38
CA HIS A 75 16.19 2.61 -0.91
C HIS A 75 14.71 2.35 -1.23
N VAL A 76 13.79 2.78 -0.37
CA VAL A 76 12.33 2.73 -0.57
C VAL A 76 11.85 4.15 -0.88
N ARG A 77 11.51 4.43 -2.15
CA ARG A 77 11.38 5.82 -2.63
C ARG A 77 10.15 6.06 -3.50
N THR A 78 9.66 5.06 -4.22
CA THR A 78 8.49 5.17 -5.11
C THR A 78 7.23 4.59 -4.47
N ALA A 79 6.05 4.91 -5.01
CA ALA A 79 4.80 4.28 -4.56
C ALA A 79 4.89 2.75 -4.57
N ASP A 80 5.44 2.18 -5.64
CA ASP A 80 5.66 0.72 -5.76
C ASP A 80 6.63 0.19 -4.71
N ASP A 81 7.71 0.91 -4.40
CA ASP A 81 8.64 0.48 -3.34
C ASP A 81 7.92 0.39 -1.99
N TYR A 82 7.14 1.43 -1.66
CA TYR A 82 6.36 1.48 -0.42
C TYR A 82 5.29 0.39 -0.39
N LEU A 83 4.59 0.15 -1.50
CA LEU A 83 3.58 -0.89 -1.60
C LEU A 83 4.20 -2.28 -1.43
N ASN A 84 5.30 -2.57 -2.14
CA ASN A 84 6.00 -3.85 -2.04
C ASN A 84 6.52 -4.10 -0.62
N ALA A 85 7.08 -3.07 0.01
CA ALA A 85 7.50 -3.15 1.41
C ALA A 85 6.30 -3.41 2.34
N ALA A 86 5.17 -2.72 2.11
CA ALA A 86 3.96 -2.88 2.91
C ALA A 86 3.41 -4.31 2.84
N VAL A 87 3.39 -4.94 1.66
CA VAL A 87 2.94 -6.34 1.49
C VAL A 87 3.76 -7.29 2.36
N VAL A 88 5.07 -7.13 2.39
CA VAL A 88 5.97 -7.97 3.20
C VAL A 88 5.71 -7.80 4.70
N PHE A 89 5.48 -6.57 5.17
CA PHE A 89 5.16 -6.31 6.58
C PHE A 89 3.72 -6.68 6.96
N GLN A 90 2.79 -6.69 6.00
CA GLN A 90 1.41 -7.13 6.22
C GLN A 90 1.36 -8.59 6.69
N HIS A 91 2.33 -9.41 6.28
CA HIS A 91 2.52 -10.80 6.72
C HIS A 91 3.37 -10.97 7.99
N GLY A 92 3.64 -9.88 8.70
CA GLY A 92 4.32 -9.94 9.99
C GLY A 92 3.48 -10.55 11.11
N GLU A 93 4.19 -11.06 12.12
CA GLU A 93 3.59 -11.84 13.20
C GLU A 93 2.91 -10.94 14.24
N ASP A 94 3.54 -9.81 14.56
CA ASP A 94 3.07 -8.92 15.62
C ASP A 94 2.27 -7.72 15.08
N VAL A 95 1.80 -6.88 16.01
CA VAL A 95 1.07 -5.65 15.67
C VAL A 95 2.03 -4.55 15.18
N ALA A 96 3.31 -4.58 15.55
CA ALA A 96 4.28 -3.58 15.14
C ALA A 96 4.59 -3.69 13.64
N ASP A 97 4.76 -4.91 13.13
CA ASP A 97 4.88 -5.19 11.70
C ASP A 97 3.64 -4.69 10.95
N THR A 98 2.43 -4.97 11.46
CA THR A 98 1.19 -4.52 10.81
C THR A 98 1.05 -2.99 10.82
N ARG A 99 1.52 -2.30 11.87
CA ARG A 99 1.56 -0.83 11.90
C ARG A 99 2.53 -0.26 10.87
N LEU A 100 3.68 -0.91 10.68
CA LEU A 100 4.61 -0.51 9.63
C LEU A 100 4.00 -0.73 8.24
N ALA A 101 3.32 -1.86 8.01
CA ALA A 101 2.58 -2.11 6.78
C ALA A 101 1.55 -1.01 6.49
N LEU A 102 0.76 -0.61 7.50
CA LEU A 102 -0.19 0.50 7.40
C LEU A 102 0.50 1.82 7.00
N ALA A 103 1.60 2.17 7.65
CA ALA A 103 2.33 3.41 7.36
C ALA A 103 2.90 3.42 5.94
N LEU A 104 3.46 2.31 5.49
CA LEU A 104 4.01 2.14 4.14
C LEU A 104 2.90 2.18 3.08
N ALA A 105 1.81 1.43 3.25
CA ALA A 105 0.67 1.43 2.33
C ALA A 105 0.01 2.82 2.24
N THR A 106 -0.13 3.52 3.36
CA THR A 106 -0.64 4.90 3.40
C THR A 106 0.29 5.86 2.66
N THR A 107 1.60 5.63 2.72
CA THR A 107 2.59 6.45 1.98
C THR A 107 2.49 6.17 0.48
N ALA A 108 2.41 4.90 0.08
CA ALA A 108 2.20 4.50 -1.30
C ALA A 108 0.94 5.14 -1.91
N SER A 109 -0.19 5.08 -1.20
CA SER A 109 -1.47 5.64 -1.68
C SER A 109 -1.48 7.16 -1.78
N ARG A 110 -0.62 7.86 -1.02
CA ARG A 110 -0.44 9.32 -1.13
C ARG A 110 0.44 9.70 -2.32
N ILE A 111 1.46 8.89 -2.63
CA ILE A 111 2.34 9.12 -3.77
C ILE A 111 1.60 8.81 -5.08
N ASP A 112 0.87 7.70 -5.12
CA ASP A 112 0.03 7.32 -6.25
C ASP A 112 -1.41 6.98 -5.80
N PRO A 113 -2.32 7.96 -5.77
CA PRO A 113 -3.73 7.75 -5.43
C PRO A 113 -4.53 6.94 -6.45
N ALA A 114 -4.00 6.75 -7.66
CA ALA A 114 -4.65 5.96 -8.70
C ALA A 114 -4.43 4.45 -8.49
N ASN A 115 -3.32 4.07 -7.85
CA ASN A 115 -3.06 2.69 -7.45
C ASN A 115 -3.96 2.28 -6.26
N LYS A 116 -5.00 1.52 -6.58
CA LYS A 116 -5.99 1.06 -5.58
C LYS A 116 -5.45 0.00 -4.63
N ASP A 117 -4.42 -0.75 -5.00
CA ASP A 117 -3.86 -1.81 -4.17
C ASP A 117 -3.27 -1.25 -2.86
N ALA A 118 -2.68 -0.04 -2.92
CA ALA A 118 -2.20 0.65 -1.73
C ALA A 118 -3.34 1.04 -0.77
N GLY A 119 -4.49 1.45 -1.30
CA GLY A 119 -5.69 1.72 -0.51
C GLY A 119 -6.22 0.45 0.16
N VAL A 120 -6.36 -0.63 -0.62
CA VAL A 120 -6.81 -1.94 -0.12
C VAL A 120 -5.91 -2.42 1.00
N LEU A 121 -4.60 -2.37 0.80
CA LEU A 121 -3.62 -2.85 1.78
C LEU A 121 -3.62 -2.00 3.06
N ALA A 122 -3.79 -0.68 2.95
CA ALA A 122 -3.91 0.20 4.12
C ALA A 122 -5.16 -0.16 4.96
N ALA A 123 -6.30 -0.39 4.31
CA ALA A 123 -7.53 -0.81 4.98
C ALA A 123 -7.38 -2.20 5.65
N GLN A 124 -6.74 -3.14 4.97
CA GLN A 124 -6.44 -4.47 5.53
C GLN A 124 -5.52 -4.39 6.75
N ALA A 125 -4.46 -3.58 6.69
CA ALA A 125 -3.54 -3.39 7.80
C ALA A 125 -4.25 -2.75 9.01
N TRP A 126 -5.10 -1.76 8.77
CA TRP A 126 -5.91 -1.13 9.82
C TRP A 126 -6.84 -2.13 10.53
N ASP A 127 -7.63 -2.89 9.76
CA ASP A 127 -8.54 -3.88 10.31
C ASP A 127 -7.79 -4.99 11.06
N ARG A 128 -6.63 -5.42 10.55
CA ARG A 128 -5.79 -6.41 11.22
C ARG A 128 -5.30 -5.92 12.58
N ILE A 129 -4.92 -4.64 12.71
CA ILE A 129 -4.56 -4.05 14.01
C ILE A 129 -5.74 -4.13 14.97
N LEU A 130 -6.95 -3.78 14.51
CA LEU A 130 -8.16 -3.82 15.34
C LEU A 130 -8.51 -5.24 15.78
N VAL A 131 -8.54 -6.20 14.85
CA VAL A 131 -8.86 -7.60 15.14
C VAL A 131 -7.82 -8.22 16.06
N LYS A 132 -6.52 -8.01 15.83
CA LYS A 132 -5.45 -8.48 16.74
C LYS A 132 -5.57 -7.85 18.14
N SER A 133 -6.19 -6.68 18.25
CA SER A 133 -6.45 -5.99 19.52
C SER A 133 -7.81 -6.33 20.14
N GLY A 134 -8.54 -7.31 19.59
CA GLY A 134 -9.86 -7.72 20.10
C GLY A 134 -10.98 -6.71 19.84
N ARG A 135 -10.81 -5.82 18.87
CA ARG A 135 -11.80 -4.79 18.51
C ARG A 135 -12.51 -5.15 17.19
N PRO A 136 -13.77 -4.72 17.01
CA PRO A 136 -14.42 -4.74 15.71
C PRO A 136 -13.60 -3.97 14.69
N GLN A 137 -13.53 -4.50 13.46
CA GLN A 137 -12.82 -3.89 12.34
C GLN A 137 -13.68 -2.80 11.67
N TRP A 138 -13.09 -1.95 10.83
CA TRP A 138 -13.80 -0.84 10.20
C TRP A 138 -14.13 -1.12 8.74
N TYR A 139 -13.18 -1.68 8.00
CA TYR A 139 -13.28 -1.92 6.57
C TYR A 139 -13.65 -3.37 6.22
N GLY A 140 -14.02 -4.21 7.18
CA GLY A 140 -14.55 -5.56 6.91
C GLY A 140 -13.62 -6.47 6.08
N THR A 141 -12.31 -6.26 6.14
CA THR A 141 -11.32 -6.96 5.30
C THR A 141 -10.78 -8.26 5.92
N GLN A 142 -10.97 -8.44 7.23
CA GLN A 142 -10.48 -9.57 7.98
C GLN A 142 -11.56 -10.64 8.17
N PHE A 143 -11.21 -11.87 7.82
CA PHE A 143 -12.07 -13.05 7.92
C PHE A 143 -11.54 -14.01 8.98
N ALA A 144 -12.45 -14.75 9.60
CA ALA A 144 -12.12 -15.84 10.52
C ALA A 144 -12.80 -17.12 10.05
N ARG A 145 -12.12 -18.25 10.23
CA ARG A 145 -12.72 -19.56 10.03
C ARG A 145 -13.32 -20.03 11.35
N ASP A 146 -14.63 -20.23 11.36
CA ASP A 146 -15.33 -20.77 12.51
C ASP A 146 -14.86 -22.20 12.77
N LYS A 147 -14.44 -22.48 14.01
CA LYS A 147 -13.84 -23.77 14.38
C LYS A 147 -14.85 -24.91 14.45
N ALA A 148 -16.12 -24.61 14.74
CA ALA A 148 -17.17 -25.62 14.90
C ALA A 148 -17.74 -26.08 13.55
N THR A 149 -17.91 -25.14 12.63
CA THR A 149 -18.55 -25.35 11.33
C THR A 149 -17.54 -25.43 10.19
N GLY A 150 -16.31 -24.96 10.39
CA GLY A 150 -15.28 -24.87 9.37
C GLY A 150 -15.54 -23.81 8.31
N ARG A 151 -16.56 -22.95 8.49
CA ARG A 151 -16.97 -21.92 7.52
C ARG A 151 -16.20 -20.62 7.73
N TRP A 152 -15.90 -19.92 6.64
CA TRP A 152 -15.36 -18.56 6.69
C TRP A 152 -16.47 -17.55 6.96
N ALA A 153 -16.20 -16.57 7.82
CA ALA A 153 -17.09 -15.44 8.10
C ALA A 153 -16.27 -14.15 8.23
N ILE A 154 -16.91 -13.02 7.95
CA ILE A 154 -16.35 -11.68 8.24
C ILE A 154 -16.23 -11.54 9.76
N SER A 155 -15.06 -11.10 10.24
CA SER A 155 -14.90 -10.76 11.65
C SER A 155 -15.78 -9.55 12.00
N PRO A 156 -16.21 -9.35 13.26
CA PRO A 156 -17.15 -8.27 13.62
C PRO A 156 -16.73 -6.90 13.06
N VAL A 157 -17.67 -6.21 12.40
CA VAL A 157 -17.46 -4.90 11.79
C VAL A 157 -18.17 -3.83 12.62
N GLU A 158 -17.50 -2.73 12.93
CA GLU A 158 -18.09 -1.59 13.62
C GLU A 158 -19.06 -0.86 12.70
N ALA A 159 -20.33 -0.76 13.11
CA ALA A 159 -21.38 -0.22 12.25
C ALA A 159 -21.29 1.30 12.13
N GLY A 160 -21.40 1.82 10.90
CA GLY A 160 -21.51 3.26 10.64
C GLY A 160 -20.21 4.07 10.72
N VAL A 161 -19.06 3.44 11.05
CA VAL A 161 -17.76 4.15 11.07
C VAL A 161 -17.18 4.37 9.67
N VAL A 162 -17.40 3.40 8.76
CA VAL A 162 -17.00 3.51 7.35
C VAL A 162 -18.22 3.21 6.47
N SER A 163 -18.52 4.12 5.54
CA SER A 163 -19.58 3.97 4.55
C SER A 163 -19.13 3.16 3.33
N GLU A 164 -20.07 2.62 2.56
CA GLU A 164 -19.76 1.90 1.32
C GLU A 164 -18.96 2.76 0.31
N PRO A 165 -19.29 4.05 0.05
CA PRO A 165 -18.44 4.91 -0.78
C PRO A 165 -17.01 5.10 -0.25
N GLN A 166 -16.81 5.12 1.08
CA GLN A 166 -15.48 5.19 1.66
C GLN A 166 -14.69 3.89 1.45
N ARG A 167 -15.35 2.72 1.48
CA ARG A 167 -14.72 1.43 1.13
C ARG A 167 -14.31 1.41 -0.34
N GLU A 168 -15.22 1.80 -1.23
CA GLU A 168 -14.97 1.87 -2.67
C GLU A 168 -13.83 2.84 -3.01
N ALA A 169 -13.73 3.96 -2.30
CA ALA A 169 -12.62 4.91 -2.46
C ALA A 169 -11.25 4.26 -2.15
N MET A 170 -11.22 3.34 -1.17
CA MET A 170 -10.05 2.51 -0.83
C MET A 170 -9.84 1.33 -1.79
N GLY A 171 -10.69 1.15 -2.81
CA GLY A 171 -10.61 0.02 -3.75
C GLY A 171 -11.24 -1.27 -3.24
N LEU A 172 -11.99 -1.22 -2.14
CA LEU A 172 -12.63 -2.40 -1.54
C LEU A 172 -14.02 -2.65 -2.14
N PRO A 173 -14.45 -3.92 -2.23
CA PRO A 173 -15.84 -4.26 -2.48
C PRO A 173 -16.74 -3.87 -1.30
N THR A 174 -18.05 -3.85 -1.55
CA THR A 174 -19.03 -3.63 -0.49
C THR A 174 -19.04 -4.77 0.52
N LEU A 175 -19.57 -4.53 1.73
CA LEU A 175 -19.75 -5.62 2.70
C LEU A 175 -20.66 -6.72 2.16
N ALA A 176 -21.71 -6.36 1.43
CA ALA A 176 -22.62 -7.31 0.79
C ALA A 176 -21.91 -8.18 -0.27
N GLN A 177 -21.07 -7.58 -1.12
CA GLN A 177 -20.26 -8.30 -2.09
C GLN A 177 -19.25 -9.24 -1.42
N THR A 178 -18.63 -8.77 -0.34
CA THR A 178 -17.69 -9.57 0.47
C THR A 178 -18.40 -10.79 1.08
N GLN A 179 -19.59 -10.59 1.65
CA GLN A 179 -20.39 -11.68 2.21
C GLN A 179 -20.78 -12.70 1.14
N ALA A 180 -21.25 -12.25 -0.03
CA ALA A 180 -21.58 -13.13 -1.14
C ALA A 180 -20.37 -13.97 -1.63
N HIS A 181 -19.17 -13.37 -1.64
CA HIS A 181 -17.94 -14.09 -1.96
C HIS A 181 -17.64 -15.21 -0.95
N LEU A 182 -17.76 -14.93 0.35
CA LEU A 182 -17.56 -15.94 1.39
C LEU A 182 -18.62 -17.04 1.35
N ASP A 183 -19.88 -16.71 1.04
CA ASP A 183 -20.93 -17.71 0.87
C ASP A 183 -20.63 -18.65 -0.30
N ALA A 184 -20.14 -18.10 -1.42
CA ALA A 184 -19.68 -18.92 -2.55
C ALA A 184 -18.47 -19.79 -2.19
N MET A 185 -17.50 -19.28 -1.43
CA MET A 185 -16.37 -20.08 -0.93
C MET A 185 -16.84 -21.22 -0.03
N ASN A 186 -17.77 -20.95 0.89
CA ASN A 186 -18.30 -21.95 1.82
C ASN A 186 -19.19 -23.01 1.15
N ALA A 187 -19.76 -22.71 -0.03
CA ALA A 187 -20.57 -23.65 -0.80
C ALA A 187 -19.73 -24.66 -1.61
N ARG A 188 -18.47 -24.35 -1.89
CA ARG A 188 -17.52 -25.24 -2.58
C ARG A 188 -16.95 -26.24 -1.56
N LYS A 189 -17.67 -27.34 -1.35
CA LYS A 189 -17.16 -28.52 -0.63
C LYS A 189 -16.47 -29.47 -1.60
#